data_AF-A0A2S9FEW0-F1
#
_entry.id   AF-A0A2S9FEW0-F1
#
_cell.length_a   1.000
_cell.length_b   1.000
_cell.length_c   1.000
_cell.angle_alpha   90.00
_cell.angle_beta   90.00
_cell.angle_gamma   90.00
#
_symmetry.space_group_name_H-M   'P 1'
#
loop_
_entity.id
_entity.type
_entity.pdbx_description
1 polymer ?
#
loop_
_entity_poly.entity_id
_entity_poly.type
_entity_poly.pdbx_seq_one_letter_code
_entity_poly.pdbx_strand_id
1 'polypeptide(L)' 'ARARQRGCTLLVTDGDWQGASARLHAHVSGYEIAGGRDGVPTPGCGRISRVRLAMRARGRSVGRPARAAGG' A
#
# COMPACT_ATOMS: atom_id res chain seq x y z
N ALA A 1 -14.45 17.57 5.55
CA ALA A 1 -14.80 17.54 4.11
C ALA A 1 -15.79 16.40 3.84
N ARG A 2 -16.72 16.54 2.89
CA ARG A 2 -17.58 15.44 2.42
C ARG A 2 -17.41 15.30 0.91
N ALA A 3 -16.68 14.30 0.46
CA ALA A 3 -16.57 13.96 -0.96
C ALA A 3 -17.78 13.10 -1.35
N ARG A 4 -18.56 13.52 -2.35
CA ARG A 4 -19.73 12.78 -2.84
C ARG A 4 -19.58 12.60 -4.35
N GLN A 5 -19.17 11.41 -4.76
CA GLN A 5 -19.08 10.99 -6.16
C GLN A 5 -19.68 9.58 -6.29
N ARG A 6 -20.62 9.39 -7.21
CA ARG A 6 -21.29 8.09 -7.42
C ARG A 6 -20.34 7.16 -8.18
N GLY A 7 -19.94 6.05 -7.55
CA GLY A 7 -19.16 4.98 -8.19
C GLY A 7 -17.63 5.11 -8.13
N CYS A 8 -17.08 6.12 -7.45
CA CYS A 8 -15.62 6.24 -7.28
C CYS A 8 -15.19 5.91 -5.86
N THR A 9 -13.98 5.36 -5.74
CA THR A 9 -13.33 5.07 -4.45
C THR A 9 -12.34 6.18 -4.15
N LEU A 10 -12.55 6.91 -3.05
CA LEU A 10 -11.59 7.89 -2.56
C LEU A 10 -10.57 7.19 -1.65
N LEU A 11 -9.28 7.33 -1.97
CA LEU A 11 -8.18 6.93 -1.10
C LEU A 11 -7.57 8.19 -0.49
N VAL A 12 -7.41 8.18 0.83
CA VAL A 12 -6.72 9.24 1.59
C VAL A 12 -5.45 8.61 2.16
N THR A 13 -4.30 9.19 1.85
CA THR A 13 -3.00 8.85 2.46
C THR A 13 -2.60 9.95 3.44
N ASP A 14 -1.79 9.60 4.44
CA ASP A 14 -1.20 10.54 5.40
C ASP A 14 -2.19 11.40 6.21
N GLY A 15 -3.47 11.00 6.24
CA GLY A 15 -4.54 11.67 6.96
C GLY A 15 -5.68 10.73 7.35
N ASP A 16 -6.49 11.16 8.32
CA ASP A 16 -7.70 10.42 8.71
C ASP A 16 -8.94 10.99 8.02
N TRP A 17 -9.80 10.09 7.54
CA TRP A 17 -11.10 10.44 7.01
C TRP A 17 -12.20 9.88 7.89
N GLN A 18 -12.93 10.77 8.56
CA GLN A 18 -14.05 10.37 9.40
C GLN A 18 -15.15 9.71 8.56
N GLY A 19 -15.57 8.51 8.97
CA GLY A 19 -16.60 7.75 8.28
C GLY A 19 -16.10 6.94 7.07
N ALA A 20 -14.79 6.77 6.91
CA ALA A 20 -14.24 5.86 5.90
C ALA A 20 -14.86 4.46 6.02
N SER A 21 -15.21 3.84 4.88
CA SER A 21 -15.84 2.51 4.82
C SER A 21 -14.85 1.40 5.22
N ALA A 22 -13.58 1.60 4.88
CA ALA A 22 -12.44 0.83 5.33
C ALA A 22 -11.27 1.75 5.65
N ARG A 23 -10.45 1.33 6.61
CA ARG A 23 -9.14 1.88 6.92
C ARG A 23 -8.10 0.83 6.56
N LEU A 24 -7.13 1.23 5.73
CA LEU A 24 -6.01 0.40 5.31
C LEU A 24 -4.77 0.84 6.08
N HIS A 25 -4.02 -0.12 6.57
CA HIS A 25 -2.70 0.09 7.15
C HIS A 25 -1.72 -0.78 6.37
N ALA A 26 -0.74 -0.15 5.73
CA ALA A 26 0.32 -0.83 4.99
C ALA A 26 1.65 -0.55 5.66
N HIS A 27 2.47 -1.58 5.82
CA HIS A 27 3.84 -1.45 6.34
C HIS A 27 4.79 -2.25 5.45
N VAL A 28 5.92 -1.64 5.08
CA VAL A 28 6.99 -2.32 4.36
C VAL A 28 7.77 -3.16 5.37
N SER A 29 7.60 -4.48 5.29
CA SER A 29 8.28 -5.44 6.18
C SER A 29 9.67 -5.84 5.67
N GLY A 30 10.00 -5.49 4.43
CA GLY A 30 11.30 -5.76 3.83
C GLY A 30 11.31 -5.41 2.35
N TYR A 31 12.50 -5.42 1.76
CA TYR A 31 12.72 -5.19 0.34
C TYR A 31 13.96 -5.96 -0.13
N GLU A 32 14.04 -6.17 -1.43
CA GLU A 32 15.22 -6.74 -2.09
C GLU A 32 15.84 -5.70 -3.03
N ILE A 33 17.16 -5.78 -3.20
CA ILE A 33 17.94 -4.89 -4.05
C ILE A 33 18.37 -5.65 -5.31
N ALA A 34 18.07 -5.08 -6.48
CA ALA A 34 18.66 -5.49 -7.75
C ALA A 34 20.06 -4.91 -7.90
N GLY A 35 21.01 -5.80 -8.15
CA GLY A 35 22.38 -5.47 -8.52
C GLY A 35 23.22 -4.88 -7.40
N GLY A 36 24.53 -5.04 -7.56
CA GLY A 36 25.58 -4.41 -6.76
C GLY A 36 26.93 -4.77 -7.39
N ARG A 37 28.04 -4.60 -6.67
CA ARG A 37 29.36 -4.89 -7.23
C ARG A 37 29.43 -6.39 -7.58
N ASP A 38 29.70 -6.70 -8.84
CA ASP A 38 29.81 -8.06 -9.36
C ASP A 38 28.53 -8.91 -9.24
N GLY A 39 27.35 -8.26 -9.25
CA GLY A 39 26.04 -8.94 -9.18
C GLY A 39 25.58 -9.29 -7.77
N VAL A 40 26.40 -8.98 -6.75
CA VAL A 40 26.03 -9.17 -5.33
C VAL A 40 25.32 -7.92 -4.82
N PRO A 41 24.11 -8.02 -4.23
CA PRO A 41 23.45 -6.89 -3.61
C PRO A 41 24.30 -6.31 -2.49
N THR A 42 24.69 -5.04 -2.61
CA THR A 42 25.44 -4.34 -1.56
C THR A 42 24.48 -3.48 -0.74
N PRO A 43 24.44 -3.63 0.60
CA PRO A 43 23.56 -2.84 1.45
C PRO A 43 23.72 -1.33 1.24
N GLY A 44 22.62 -0.61 1.09
CA GLY A 44 22.63 0.84 0.90
C GLY A 44 22.91 1.33 -0.53
N CYS A 45 23.07 0.44 -1.51
CA CYS A 45 23.19 0.82 -2.92
C CYS A 45 22.32 -0.05 -3.83
N GLY A 46 22.08 0.39 -5.06
CA GLY A 46 21.27 -0.33 -6.05
C GLY A 46 19.81 0.12 -6.12
N ARG A 47 18.99 -0.62 -6.87
CA ARG A 47 17.54 -0.34 -7.02
C ARG A 47 16.72 -1.38 -6.27
N ILE A 48 15.65 -0.96 -5.60
CA ILE A 48 14.70 -1.91 -5.03
C ILE A 48 14.05 -2.69 -6.17
N SER A 49 14.18 -4.02 -6.14
CA SER A 49 13.61 -4.93 -7.14
C SER A 49 12.28 -5.52 -6.70
N ARG A 50 12.08 -5.65 -5.39
CA ARG A 50 10.87 -6.20 -4.78
C ARG A 50 10.63 -5.55 -3.43
N VAL A 51 9.36 -5.28 -3.13
CA VAL A 51 8.92 -4.78 -1.82
C VAL A 51 8.00 -5.83 -1.19
N ARG A 52 8.29 -6.22 0.05
CA ARG A 52 7.40 -7.07 0.84
C ARG A 52 6.51 -6.21 1.73
N LEU A 53 5.26 -6.05 1.31
CA LEU A 53 4.24 -5.29 2.03
C LEU A 53 3.42 -6.19 2.96
N ALA A 54 3.29 -5.77 4.22
CA ALA A 54 2.29 -6.29 5.14
C ALA A 54 1.12 -5.30 5.19
N MET A 55 -0.06 -5.74 4.76
CA MET A 55 -1.28 -4.92 4.77
C MET A 55 -2.32 -5.47 5.75
N ARG A 56 -3.02 -4.55 6.41
CA ARG A 56 -4.19 -4.84 7.24
C ARG A 56 -5.31 -3.89 6.84
N ALA A 57 -6.53 -4.41 6.78
CA ALA A 57 -7.72 -3.62 6.55
C ALA A 57 -8.68 -3.80 7.72
N ARG A 58 -9.33 -2.72 8.17
CA ARG A 58 -10.45 -2.78 9.11
C ARG A 58 -11.58 -1.86 8.68
N GLY A 59 -12.82 -2.29 8.87
CA GLY A 59 -13.98 -1.50 8.50
C GLY A 59 -15.14 -2.36 8.00
N ARG A 60 -16.24 -1.70 7.69
CA ARG A 60 -17.53 -2.34 7.41
C ARG A 60 -17.55 -3.07 6.07
N SER A 61 -16.63 -2.71 5.17
CA SER A 61 -16.46 -3.35 3.86
C SER A 61 -15.36 -4.43 3.83
N VAL A 62 -14.65 -4.65 4.94
CA VAL A 62 -13.58 -5.66 4.99
C VAL A 62 -14.20 -7.06 4.99
N GLY A 63 -13.82 -7.89 4.03
CA GLY A 63 -14.41 -9.22 3.80
C GLY A 63 -15.44 -9.27 2.66
N ARG A 64 -15.89 -8.12 2.14
CA ARG A 64 -16.51 -8.08 0.81
C ARG A 64 -15.41 -8.10 -0.26
N PRO A 65 -15.61 -8.80 -1.39
CA PRO A 65 -14.64 -8.80 -2.47
C PRO A 65 -14.46 -7.35 -2.96
N ALA A 66 -13.31 -6.77 -2.63
CA ALA A 66 -12.87 -5.48 -3.11
C ALA A 66 -11.71 -5.73 -4.07
N ARG A 67 -11.83 -5.25 -5.31
CA ARG A 67 -10.72 -5.29 -6.25
C ARG A 67 -9.75 -4.17 -5.87
N ALA A 68 -8.60 -4.55 -5.31
CA ALA A 68 -7.48 -3.64 -5.19
C ALA A 68 -6.95 -3.40 -6.61
N ALA A 69 -7.15 -2.20 -7.14
CA ALA A 69 -6.50 -1.74 -8.36
C ALA A 69 -5.29 -0.89 -7.92
N GLY A 70 -4.09 -1.40 -8.14
CA GLY A 70 -2.84 -0.70 -7.93
C GLY A 70 -1.85 -1.11 -9.01
N GLY A 71 -1.31 -0.11 -9.71
CA GLY A 71 -0.20 -0.21 -10.66
C GLY A 71 0.89 0.77 -10.24
#